data_AF-A0A7S1IMG5-F1
#
_entry.id   AF-A0A7S1IMG5-F1
#
_cell.length_a   1.000
_cell.length_b   1.000
_cell.length_c   1.000
_cell.angle_alpha   90.00
_cell.angle_beta   90.00
_cell.angle_gamma   90.00
#
_symmetry.space_group_name_H-M   'P 1'
#
loop_
_entity.id
_entity.type
_entity.pdbx_description
1 polymer ?
#
loop_
_entity_poly.entity_id
_entity_poly.type
_entity_poly.pdbx_seq_one_letter_code
_entity_poly.pdbx_strand_id
1 'polypeptide(L)'
;SGSPAPPPRTPPPGQAPHAKSEKETPSPNPVRHRTTNIASAVGTAATGPALHTACVHYGHIRVRKRIYGYHRCSLSTGAILETLPLPYPPGEFGTSAFWIDIPLKLRDGIVRRPWLNFFAGLHSVLHTLLQLLPLHVVADPWDLNGLSMDRHDQRRGAVLCVYDQVPGGLGICEKAFGQVHRLLQHCHRCISKCPCERGCVACVFSPTCDCNNEGLDKKAAVCILDQLLFW
;
A
#
# COMPACT_ATOMS: atom_id res chain seq x y z
N SER A 1 61.43 19.07 -42.26
CA SER A 1 61.89 18.17 -41.17
C SER A 1 60.71 17.35 -40.69
N GLY A 2 60.39 16.26 -41.39
CA GLY A 2 59.31 15.34 -41.03
C GLY A 2 59.89 13.95 -40.80
N SER A 3 59.92 13.50 -39.55
CA SER A 3 60.32 12.13 -39.20
C SER A 3 59.15 11.17 -39.47
N PRO A 4 59.38 9.99 -40.06
CA PRO A 4 58.31 9.02 -40.30
C PRO A 4 57.95 8.25 -39.02
N ALA A 5 56.66 7.98 -38.84
CA ALA A 5 56.12 7.20 -37.72
C ALA A 5 56.47 5.70 -37.85
N PRO A 6 56.70 4.98 -36.74
CA PRO A 6 57.03 3.55 -36.78
C PRO A 6 55.78 2.67 -37.00
N PRO A 7 55.92 1.47 -37.61
CA PRO A 7 54.80 0.57 -37.88
C PRO A 7 54.27 -0.15 -36.62
N PRO A 8 53.01 -0.61 -36.64
CA PRO A 8 52.38 -1.27 -35.49
C PRO A 8 52.96 -2.68 -35.25
N ARG A 9 53.21 -3.02 -33.98
CA ARG A 9 53.67 -4.35 -33.55
C ARG A 9 52.47 -5.30 -33.43
N THR A 10 52.56 -6.47 -34.04
CA THR A 10 51.66 -7.61 -33.82
C THR A 10 51.95 -8.30 -32.48
N PRO A 11 50.93 -8.72 -31.71
CA PRO A 11 51.14 -9.43 -30.45
C PRO A 11 51.37 -10.94 -30.67
N PRO A 12 52.13 -11.62 -29.77
CA PRO A 12 52.37 -13.06 -29.84
C PRO A 12 51.17 -13.90 -29.34
N PRO A 13 51.07 -15.19 -29.71
CA PRO A 13 49.90 -16.00 -29.43
C PRO A 13 49.93 -16.62 -28.01
N GLY A 14 48.77 -16.57 -27.35
CA GLY A 14 48.28 -17.59 -26.42
C GLY A 14 48.98 -17.75 -25.06
N GLN A 15 48.43 -17.10 -24.03
CA GLN A 15 48.38 -17.64 -22.66
C GLN A 15 47.01 -17.34 -22.07
N ALA A 16 46.33 -18.39 -21.60
CA ALA A 16 45.00 -18.34 -21.00
C ALA A 16 44.97 -17.42 -19.75
N PRO A 17 43.89 -16.66 -19.52
CA PRO A 17 43.81 -15.82 -18.34
C PRO A 17 43.65 -16.67 -17.08
N HIS A 18 44.61 -16.52 -16.16
CA HIS A 18 44.47 -16.94 -14.76
C HIS A 18 43.23 -16.29 -14.15
N ALA A 19 42.21 -17.09 -13.88
CA ALA A 19 41.06 -16.69 -13.08
C ALA A 19 41.55 -16.39 -11.65
N LYS A 20 41.57 -15.10 -11.28
CA LYS A 20 41.61 -14.70 -9.88
C LYS A 20 40.20 -14.88 -9.32
N SER A 21 40.04 -15.84 -8.42
CA SER A 21 38.83 -15.99 -7.62
C SER A 21 38.79 -14.89 -6.55
N GLU A 22 38.24 -13.75 -6.92
CA GLU A 22 37.75 -12.79 -5.92
C GLU A 22 36.50 -13.40 -5.29
N LYS A 23 36.64 -13.89 -4.06
CA LYS A 23 35.50 -14.19 -3.18
C LYS A 23 34.78 -12.87 -2.92
N GLU A 24 33.76 -12.59 -3.72
CA GLU A 24 32.77 -11.56 -3.42
C GLU A 24 32.12 -11.90 -2.07
N THR A 25 32.40 -11.09 -1.06
CA THR A 25 31.63 -11.05 0.17
C THR A 25 30.21 -10.61 -0.16
N PRO A 26 29.16 -11.29 0.34
CA PRO A 26 27.79 -10.96 0.00
C PRO A 26 27.45 -9.56 0.55
N SER A 27 27.35 -8.60 -0.37
CA SER A 27 26.79 -7.26 -0.12
C SER A 27 25.34 -7.37 0.37
N PRO A 28 24.87 -6.50 1.28
CA PRO A 28 23.50 -6.56 1.79
C PRO A 28 22.51 -6.25 0.65
N ASN A 29 21.92 -7.29 0.07
CA ASN A 29 20.98 -7.19 -1.03
C ASN A 29 19.70 -6.45 -0.63
N PRO A 30 19.09 -5.64 -1.52
CA PRO A 30 17.77 -5.09 -1.31
C PRO A 30 16.74 -6.21 -1.47
N VAL A 31 16.27 -6.73 -0.34
CA VAL A 31 15.22 -7.75 -0.25
C VAL A 31 13.86 -7.04 -0.29
N ARG A 32 12.98 -7.37 -1.24
CA ARG A 32 11.59 -6.88 -1.27
C ARG A 32 10.62 -8.00 -0.89
N HIS A 33 9.78 -7.81 0.12
CA HIS A 33 8.87 -8.84 0.61
C HIS A 33 7.53 -8.84 -0.14
N ARG A 34 6.96 -10.03 -0.36
CA ARG A 34 5.56 -10.19 -0.81
C ARG A 34 4.67 -10.57 0.35
N THR A 35 3.78 -9.66 0.74
CA THR A 35 2.90 -9.78 1.90
C THR A 35 1.43 -9.79 1.48
N THR A 36 0.60 -10.63 2.10
CA THR A 36 -0.86 -10.45 2.08
C THR A 36 -1.37 -10.32 3.51
N ASN A 37 -2.16 -9.27 3.75
CA ASN A 37 -2.89 -9.06 4.99
C ASN A 37 -4.38 -9.36 4.75
N ILE A 38 -4.98 -10.17 5.62
CA ILE A 38 -6.42 -10.42 5.63
C ILE A 38 -6.93 -10.00 7.01
N ALA A 39 -7.91 -9.09 7.05
CA ALA A 39 -8.63 -8.76 8.27
C ALA A 39 -10.01 -9.41 8.21
N SER A 40 -10.36 -10.18 9.24
CA SER A 40 -11.73 -10.68 9.44
C SER A 40 -12.32 -10.09 10.72
N ALA A 41 -13.59 -9.71 10.66
CA ALA A 41 -14.27 -9.16 11.83
C ALA A 41 -14.54 -10.28 12.86
N VAL A 42 -14.32 -9.97 14.14
CA VAL A 42 -14.59 -10.88 15.26
C VAL A 42 -15.65 -10.22 16.16
N GLY A 43 -16.88 -10.71 16.09
CA GLY A 43 -17.99 -10.29 16.96
C GLY A 43 -18.90 -9.20 16.38
N THR A 44 -19.72 -8.59 17.25
CA THR A 44 -20.66 -7.52 16.93
C THR A 44 -19.93 -6.19 16.76
N ALA A 45 -20.23 -5.48 15.67
CA ALA A 45 -19.65 -4.18 15.38
C ALA A 45 -20.62 -3.05 15.76
N ALA A 46 -20.12 -2.01 16.41
CA ALA A 46 -20.86 -0.77 16.54
C ALA A 46 -21.04 -0.14 15.15
N THR A 47 -22.22 0.40 14.85
CA THR A 47 -22.46 1.15 13.61
C THR A 47 -22.33 2.64 13.92
N GLY A 48 -21.55 3.34 13.09
CA GLY A 48 -21.04 4.67 13.35
C GLY A 48 -21.80 5.79 12.66
N PRO A 49 -21.20 7.00 12.58
CA PRO A 49 -21.80 8.12 11.88
C PRO A 49 -22.15 7.74 10.44
N ALA A 50 -23.37 8.10 10.01
CA ALA A 50 -23.85 7.80 8.68
C ALA A 50 -22.97 8.50 7.63
N LEU A 51 -22.45 7.73 6.67
CA LEU A 51 -22.04 8.26 5.38
C LEU A 51 -23.26 8.25 4.46
N HIS A 52 -23.19 8.92 3.31
CA HIS A 52 -24.34 9.00 2.42
C HIS A 52 -24.73 7.62 1.87
N THR A 53 -23.79 6.92 1.23
CA THR A 53 -24.06 5.59 0.65
C THR A 53 -23.51 4.43 1.47
N ALA A 54 -22.74 4.65 2.54
CA ALA A 54 -21.94 3.60 3.18
C ALA A 54 -22.14 3.55 4.70
N CYS A 55 -21.87 2.37 5.26
CA CYS A 55 -21.92 2.16 6.70
C CYS A 55 -20.50 2.16 7.26
N VAL A 56 -20.29 2.91 8.33
CA VAL A 56 -19.06 2.86 9.13
C VAL A 56 -19.30 1.93 10.30
N HIS A 57 -18.31 1.10 10.60
CA HIS A 57 -18.37 0.14 11.68
C HIS A 57 -17.11 0.21 12.52
N TYR A 58 -17.22 -0.15 13.80
CA TYR A 58 -16.10 -0.31 14.71
C TYR A 58 -16.23 -1.64 15.46
N GLY A 59 -15.11 -2.31 15.69
CA GLY A 59 -15.06 -3.53 16.49
C GLY A 59 -13.69 -4.18 16.49
N HIS A 60 -13.63 -5.37 17.09
CA HIS A 60 -12.41 -6.16 17.10
C HIS A 60 -12.31 -7.00 15.83
N ILE A 61 -11.09 -7.09 15.29
CA ILE A 61 -10.77 -7.88 14.11
C ILE A 61 -9.63 -8.82 14.42
N ARG A 62 -9.49 -9.87 13.61
CA ARG A 62 -8.28 -10.67 13.53
C ARG A 62 -7.54 -10.31 12.27
N VAL A 63 -6.30 -9.87 12.41
CA VAL A 63 -5.39 -9.59 11.30
C VAL A 63 -4.50 -10.79 11.11
N ARG A 64 -4.49 -11.34 9.89
CA ARG A 64 -3.60 -12.41 9.44
C ARG A 64 -2.63 -11.88 8.40
N LYS A 65 -1.33 -11.91 8.71
CA LYS A 65 -0.26 -11.48 7.81
C LYS A 65 0.55 -12.69 7.36
N ARG A 66 0.65 -12.89 6.04
CA ARG A 66 1.49 -13.93 5.44
C ARG A 66 2.55 -13.31 4.56
N ILE A 67 3.81 -13.65 4.82
CA ILE A 67 4.94 -13.32 3.95
C ILE A 67 5.22 -14.56 3.10
N TYR A 68 5.06 -14.45 1.78
CA TYR A 68 5.22 -15.58 0.87
C TYR A 68 6.68 -15.82 0.46
N GLY A 69 7.47 -14.75 0.48
CA GLY A 69 8.79 -14.77 -0.10
C GLY A 69 9.36 -13.38 -0.25
N TYR A 70 10.48 -13.31 -0.95
CA TYR A 70 11.12 -12.05 -1.31
C TYR A 70 11.65 -12.06 -2.73
N HIS A 71 11.80 -10.87 -3.29
CA HIS A 71 12.51 -10.66 -4.55
C HIS A 71 13.96 -10.31 -4.26
N ARG A 72 14.87 -10.97 -4.99
CA ARG A 72 16.25 -10.53 -5.15
C ARG A 72 16.28 -9.59 -6.35
N CYS A 73 16.67 -8.35 -6.13
CA CYS A 73 16.71 -7.33 -7.19
C CYS A 73 18.14 -6.90 -7.50
N SER A 74 18.39 -6.52 -8.76
CA SER A 74 19.64 -5.87 -9.17
C SER A 74 19.77 -4.52 -8.49
N LEU A 75 20.92 -4.25 -7.88
CA LEU A 75 21.23 -2.96 -7.28
C LEU A 75 21.29 -1.82 -8.31
N SER A 76 21.78 -2.10 -9.53
CA SER A 76 22.01 -1.08 -10.55
C SER A 76 20.75 -0.72 -11.32
N THR A 77 19.86 -1.68 -11.56
CA THR A 77 18.67 -1.49 -12.41
C THR A 77 17.36 -1.59 -11.64
N GLY A 78 17.37 -2.09 -10.40
CA GLY A 78 16.15 -2.39 -9.64
C GLY A 78 15.35 -3.59 -10.18
N ALA A 79 15.81 -4.22 -11.27
CA ALA A 79 15.12 -5.34 -11.89
C ALA A 79 15.07 -6.56 -10.97
N ILE A 80 13.93 -7.26 -10.93
CA ILE A 80 13.79 -8.52 -10.19
C ILE A 80 14.64 -9.57 -10.90
N LEU A 81 15.67 -10.07 -10.21
CA LEU A 81 16.52 -11.15 -10.68
C LEU A 81 15.90 -12.51 -10.36
N GLU A 82 15.29 -12.62 -9.18
CA GLU A 82 14.76 -13.88 -8.67
C GLU A 82 13.65 -13.64 -7.66
N THR A 83 12.70 -14.58 -7.56
CA THR A 83 11.68 -14.61 -6.50
C THR A 83 11.85 -15.87 -5.68
N LEU A 84 12.18 -15.71 -4.40
CA LEU A 84 12.50 -16.80 -3.49
C LEU A 84 11.37 -16.96 -2.47
N PRO A 85 10.81 -18.16 -2.29
CA PRO A 85 9.78 -18.40 -1.29
C PRO A 85 10.37 -18.38 0.13
N LEU A 86 9.53 -18.07 1.11
CA LEU A 86 9.87 -18.18 2.53
C LEU A 86 8.87 -19.12 3.23
N PRO A 87 9.33 -20.14 3.94
CA PRO A 87 8.46 -21.13 4.58
C PRO A 87 7.94 -20.65 5.95
N TYR A 88 7.64 -19.36 6.11
CA TYR A 88 7.15 -18.84 7.38
C TYR A 88 5.63 -19.06 7.53
N PRO A 89 5.16 -19.53 8.70
CA PRO A 89 3.74 -19.56 8.99
C PRO A 89 3.18 -18.12 9.04
N PRO A 90 1.89 -17.93 8.73
CA PRO A 90 1.27 -16.62 8.87
C PRO A 90 1.21 -16.21 10.34
N GLY A 91 1.54 -14.95 10.61
CA GLY A 91 1.30 -14.33 11.91
C GLY A 91 -0.15 -13.87 12.03
N GLU A 92 -0.73 -14.02 13.22
CA GLU A 92 -2.10 -13.61 13.52
C GLU A 92 -2.16 -12.86 14.84
N PHE A 93 -2.94 -11.78 14.90
CA PHE A 93 -3.25 -11.09 16.14
C PHE A 93 -4.65 -10.47 16.10
N GLY A 94 -5.27 -10.34 17.28
CA GLY A 94 -6.50 -9.59 17.45
C GLY A 94 -6.21 -8.13 17.73
N THR A 95 -6.99 -7.20 17.18
CA THR A 95 -6.85 -5.76 17.42
C THR A 95 -8.17 -5.02 17.20
N SER A 96 -8.24 -3.76 17.59
CA SER A 96 -9.37 -2.86 17.33
C SER A 96 -9.25 -2.22 15.94
N ALA A 97 -10.38 -2.06 15.27
CA ALA A 97 -10.44 -1.47 13.94
C ALA A 97 -11.75 -0.72 13.72
N PHE A 98 -11.71 0.24 12.80
CA PHE A 98 -12.91 0.71 12.12
C PHE A 98 -12.82 0.38 10.63
N TRP A 99 -13.96 0.17 10.01
CA TRP A 99 -14.03 -0.06 8.58
C TRP A 99 -15.29 0.55 7.97
N ILE A 100 -15.22 0.74 6.66
CA ILE A 100 -16.31 1.30 5.86
C ILE A 100 -16.73 0.21 4.88
N ASP A 101 -17.99 -0.21 4.99
CA ASP A 101 -18.62 -1.11 4.04
C ASP A 101 -19.12 -0.27 2.84
N ILE A 102 -18.44 -0.43 1.71
CA ILE A 102 -18.73 0.28 0.47
C ILE A 102 -19.67 -0.60 -0.38
N PRO A 103 -20.90 -0.14 -0.67
CA PRO A 103 -21.85 -0.93 -1.43
C PRO A 103 -21.34 -1.26 -2.84
N LEU A 104 -21.66 -2.47 -3.31
CA LEU A 104 -21.34 -2.90 -4.68
C LEU A 104 -21.93 -1.95 -5.72
N LYS A 105 -23.10 -1.35 -5.48
CA LYS A 105 -23.70 -0.38 -6.40
C LYS A 105 -22.78 0.84 -6.66
N LEU A 106 -22.12 1.35 -5.63
CA LEU A 106 -21.15 2.45 -5.75
C LEU A 106 -19.93 1.96 -6.54
N ARG A 107 -19.37 0.82 -6.13
CA ARG A 107 -18.22 0.19 -6.80
C ARG A 107 -18.48 -0.03 -8.29
N ASP A 108 -19.60 -0.63 -8.65
CA ASP A 108 -20.00 -0.90 -10.03
C ASP A 108 -20.23 0.40 -10.82
N GLY A 109 -20.72 1.46 -10.18
CA GLY A 109 -20.85 2.79 -10.78
C GLY A 109 -19.53 3.45 -11.17
N ILE A 110 -18.45 3.10 -10.49
CA ILE A 110 -17.09 3.57 -10.81
C ILE A 110 -16.45 2.63 -11.83
N VAL A 111 -16.56 1.31 -11.65
CA VAL A 111 -16.01 0.30 -12.57
C VAL A 111 -16.56 0.43 -14.00
N ARG A 112 -17.80 0.91 -14.18
CA ARG A 112 -18.36 1.20 -15.51
C ARG A 112 -17.66 2.32 -16.27
N ARG A 113 -16.79 3.11 -15.62
CA ARG A 113 -16.05 4.21 -16.24
C ARG A 113 -14.64 3.72 -16.59
N PRO A 114 -14.31 3.48 -17.87
CA PRO A 114 -13.08 2.77 -18.24
C PRO A 114 -11.78 3.52 -17.91
N TRP A 115 -11.85 4.83 -17.66
CA TRP A 115 -10.70 5.65 -17.24
C TRP A 115 -10.49 5.69 -15.72
N LEU A 116 -11.30 4.98 -14.93
CA LEU A 116 -11.17 4.89 -13.48
C LEU A 116 -10.92 3.45 -13.05
N ASN A 117 -10.01 3.26 -12.11
CA ASN A 117 -9.80 1.99 -11.44
C ASN A 117 -10.29 2.07 -9.98
N PHE A 118 -11.40 1.39 -9.67
CA PHE A 118 -12.02 1.43 -8.34
C PHE A 118 -11.07 0.97 -7.24
N PHE A 119 -10.40 -0.18 -7.40
CA PHE A 119 -9.50 -0.71 -6.37
C PHE A 119 -8.30 0.22 -6.16
N ALA A 120 -7.72 0.75 -7.23
CA ALA A 120 -6.63 1.70 -7.18
C ALA A 120 -7.03 3.02 -6.50
N GLY A 121 -8.27 3.48 -6.74
CA GLY A 121 -8.87 4.61 -6.05
C GLY A 121 -9.06 4.33 -4.57
N LEU A 122 -9.57 3.15 -4.21
CA LEU A 122 -9.77 2.74 -2.83
C LEU A 122 -8.45 2.66 -2.05
N HIS A 123 -7.40 2.13 -2.68
CA HIS A 123 -6.04 2.11 -2.14
C HIS A 123 -5.48 3.52 -1.94
N SER A 124 -5.76 4.44 -2.87
CA SER A 124 -5.37 5.85 -2.77
C SER A 124 -6.10 6.57 -1.62
N VAL A 125 -7.38 6.25 -1.39
CA VAL A 125 -8.12 6.73 -0.21
C VAL A 125 -7.50 6.19 1.07
N LEU A 126 -7.13 4.89 1.12
CA LEU A 126 -6.47 4.29 2.28
C LEU A 126 -5.19 5.02 2.66
N HIS A 127 -4.32 5.28 1.67
CA HIS A 127 -3.08 6.03 1.88
C HIS A 127 -3.34 7.39 2.51
N THR A 128 -4.29 8.15 1.94
CA THR A 128 -4.62 9.49 2.43
C THR A 128 -5.21 9.42 3.84
N LEU A 129 -6.05 8.43 4.10
CA LEU A 129 -6.69 8.22 5.39
C LEU A 129 -5.66 7.94 6.49
N LEU A 130 -4.74 6.99 6.26
CA LEU A 130 -3.68 6.67 7.22
C LEU A 130 -2.74 7.85 7.47
N GLN A 131 -2.41 8.62 6.43
CA GLN A 131 -1.54 9.80 6.56
C GLN A 131 -2.19 10.94 7.36
N LEU A 132 -3.51 11.15 7.20
CA LEU A 132 -4.21 12.26 7.86
C LEU A 132 -4.78 11.88 9.23
N LEU A 133 -4.98 10.59 9.52
CA LEU A 133 -5.59 10.14 10.78
C LEU A 133 -4.85 10.67 12.03
N PRO A 134 -3.51 10.63 12.11
CA PRO A 134 -2.75 11.21 13.23
C PRO A 134 -3.02 12.70 13.52
N LEU A 135 -3.59 13.44 12.56
CA LEU A 135 -3.97 14.85 12.77
C LEU A 135 -5.32 15.02 13.49
N HIS A 136 -6.15 13.97 13.55
CA HIS A 136 -7.46 14.00 14.24
C HIS A 136 -7.44 13.23 15.56
N VAL A 137 -6.53 12.27 15.68
CA VAL A 137 -6.28 11.50 16.90
C VAL A 137 -4.78 11.49 17.13
N VAL A 138 -4.33 11.93 18.31
CA VAL A 138 -2.92 11.85 18.70
C VAL A 138 -2.48 10.38 18.65
N ALA A 139 -1.65 10.05 17.66
CA ALA A 139 -1.16 8.71 17.37
C ALA A 139 0.16 8.82 16.59
N ASP A 140 1.01 7.82 16.71
CA ASP A 140 2.14 7.68 15.79
C ASP A 140 1.65 7.04 14.47
N PRO A 141 2.13 7.47 13.29
CA PRO A 141 1.78 6.82 12.03
C PRO A 141 2.08 5.31 11.98
N TRP A 142 3.06 4.82 12.74
CA TRP A 142 3.43 3.40 12.84
C TRP A 142 2.50 2.59 13.74
N ASP A 143 1.67 3.25 14.56
CA ASP A 143 0.66 2.60 15.40
C ASP A 143 -0.58 2.16 14.59
N LEU A 144 -0.64 2.52 13.31
CA LEU A 144 -1.79 2.35 12.45
C LEU A 144 -1.41 1.59 11.19
N ASN A 145 -2.33 0.75 10.75
CA ASN A 145 -2.27 0.15 9.43
C ASN A 145 -3.68 0.02 8.87
N GLY A 146 -3.77 -0.39 7.62
CA GLY A 146 -5.06 -0.64 7.04
C GLY A 146 -4.97 -1.45 5.76
N LEU A 147 -6.13 -1.74 5.21
CA LEU A 147 -6.27 -2.49 3.98
C LEU A 147 -7.51 -2.06 3.23
N SER A 148 -7.48 -2.34 1.93
CA SER A 148 -8.60 -2.14 1.02
C SER A 148 -8.87 -3.44 0.30
N MET A 149 -10.14 -3.82 0.21
CA MET A 149 -10.58 -5.05 -0.47
C MET A 149 -11.73 -4.70 -1.43
N ASP A 150 -11.64 -5.14 -2.69
CA ASP A 150 -12.73 -4.97 -3.68
C ASP A 150 -13.99 -5.77 -3.28
N ARG A 151 -13.79 -6.91 -2.62
CA ARG A 151 -14.85 -7.73 -2.05
C ARG A 151 -14.31 -8.48 -0.84
N HIS A 152 -15.07 -8.51 0.24
CA HIS A 152 -14.73 -9.29 1.42
C HIS A 152 -15.78 -10.37 1.65
N ASP A 153 -15.35 -11.61 1.89
CA ASP A 153 -16.24 -12.79 1.92
C ASP A 153 -17.33 -12.70 3.00
N GLN A 154 -17.03 -12.02 4.11
CA GLN A 154 -17.98 -11.83 5.22
C GLN A 154 -18.80 -10.54 5.09
N ARG A 155 -18.60 -9.73 4.05
CA ARG A 155 -19.26 -8.43 3.86
C ARG A 155 -19.97 -8.37 2.52
N ARG A 156 -20.96 -7.47 2.42
CA ARG A 156 -21.81 -7.33 1.24
C ARG A 156 -21.20 -6.44 0.14
N GLY A 157 -19.94 -6.04 0.25
CA GLY A 157 -19.31 -5.11 -0.68
C GLY A 157 -17.80 -5.00 -0.53
N ALA A 158 -17.26 -3.90 -1.08
CA ALA A 158 -15.88 -3.52 -0.89
C ALA A 158 -15.67 -2.98 0.53
N VAL A 159 -14.45 -3.09 1.04
CA VAL A 159 -14.13 -2.70 2.42
C VAL A 159 -12.88 -1.84 2.43
N LEU A 160 -12.95 -0.72 3.16
CA LEU A 160 -11.79 0.05 3.60
C LEU A 160 -11.65 -0.12 5.11
N CYS A 161 -10.54 -0.67 5.59
CA CYS A 161 -10.33 -0.98 7.01
C CYS A 161 -9.07 -0.29 7.53
N VAL A 162 -9.15 0.30 8.71
CA VAL A 162 -8.01 0.84 9.47
C VAL A 162 -8.03 0.19 10.85
N TYR A 163 -6.86 -0.23 11.32
CA TYR A 163 -6.71 -0.96 12.57
C TYR A 163 -5.44 -0.55 13.32
N ASP A 164 -5.48 -0.73 14.64
CA ASP A 164 -4.33 -0.48 15.49
C ASP A 164 -3.29 -1.59 15.26
N GLN A 165 -2.04 -1.22 14.97
CA GLN A 165 -0.95 -2.15 14.62
C GLN A 165 -0.30 -2.78 15.87
N VAL A 166 -1.09 -3.08 16.89
CA VAL A 166 -0.65 -3.71 18.15
C VAL A 166 -1.70 -4.75 18.59
N PRO A 167 -1.29 -5.94 19.07
CA PRO A 167 -2.22 -6.91 19.65
C PRO A 167 -3.05 -6.30 20.80
N GLY A 168 -4.37 -6.50 20.77
CA GLY A 168 -5.32 -5.95 21.73
C GLY A 168 -5.82 -4.54 21.42
N GLY A 169 -5.15 -3.81 20.52
CA GLY A 169 -5.51 -2.43 20.17
C GLY A 169 -4.93 -1.37 21.13
N LEU A 170 -4.87 -0.14 20.64
CA LEU A 170 -4.42 1.06 21.36
C LEU A 170 -5.57 2.04 21.63
N GLY A 171 -6.77 1.75 21.10
CA GLY A 171 -7.93 2.64 21.19
C GLY A 171 -7.87 3.81 20.20
N ILE A 172 -6.89 3.84 19.30
CA ILE A 172 -6.76 4.89 18.28
C ILE A 172 -7.93 4.78 17.31
N CYS A 173 -8.21 3.58 16.80
CA CYS A 173 -9.35 3.33 15.93
C CYS A 173 -10.70 3.62 16.59
N GLU A 174 -10.84 3.37 17.89
CA GLU A 174 -12.04 3.71 18.65
C GLU A 174 -12.30 5.21 18.66
N LYS A 175 -11.26 5.99 18.95
CA LYS A 175 -11.35 7.46 18.96
C LYS A 175 -11.51 8.03 17.55
N ALA A 176 -10.90 7.42 16.55
CA ALA A 176 -11.01 7.82 15.15
C ALA A 176 -12.42 7.53 14.59
N PHE A 177 -13.06 6.45 15.02
CA PHE A 177 -14.40 6.04 14.59
C PHE A 177 -15.44 7.15 14.75
N GLY A 178 -15.42 7.87 15.87
CA GLY A 178 -16.31 9.01 16.12
C GLY A 178 -16.10 10.22 15.20
N GLN A 179 -14.99 10.25 14.44
CA GLN A 179 -14.59 11.35 13.57
C GLN A 179 -14.44 10.94 12.10
N VAL A 180 -14.84 9.72 11.71
CA VAL A 180 -14.63 9.18 10.35
C VAL A 180 -15.18 10.10 9.26
N HIS A 181 -16.36 10.69 9.45
CA HIS A 181 -16.93 11.62 8.48
C HIS A 181 -16.01 12.83 8.24
N ARG A 182 -15.51 13.45 9.32
CA ARG A 182 -14.59 14.61 9.25
C ARG A 182 -13.23 14.22 8.67
N LEU A 183 -12.74 13.03 8.99
CA LEU A 183 -11.53 12.43 8.42
C LEU A 183 -11.64 12.28 6.90
N LEU A 184 -12.75 11.69 6.41
CA LEU A 184 -12.99 11.51 4.98
C LEU A 184 -13.15 12.85 4.25
N GLN A 185 -13.81 13.83 4.85
CA GLN A 185 -13.84 15.19 4.30
C GLN A 185 -12.45 15.81 4.19
N HIS A 186 -11.56 15.57 5.17
CA HIS A 186 -10.17 16.03 5.11
C HIS A 186 -9.42 15.30 3.98
N CYS A 187 -9.57 13.99 3.85
CA CYS A 187 -9.02 13.22 2.74
C CYS A 187 -9.48 13.76 1.40
N HIS A 188 -10.79 14.01 1.24
CA HIS A 188 -11.36 14.55 0.02
C HIS A 188 -10.73 15.89 -0.35
N ARG A 189 -10.64 16.83 0.61
CA ARG A 189 -9.99 18.13 0.38
C ARG A 189 -8.51 17.99 0.01
N CYS A 190 -7.77 17.10 0.68
CA CYS A 190 -6.36 16.86 0.41
C CYS A 190 -6.13 16.37 -1.03
N ILE A 191 -6.88 15.35 -1.45
CA ILE A 191 -6.73 14.75 -2.77
C ILE A 191 -7.24 15.69 -3.86
N SER A 192 -8.44 16.25 -3.71
CA SER A 192 -9.08 17.09 -4.74
C SER A 192 -8.35 18.41 -4.99
N LYS A 193 -7.78 19.04 -3.96
CA LYS A 193 -7.07 20.32 -4.09
C LYS A 193 -5.60 20.20 -4.43
N CYS A 194 -5.02 19.01 -4.35
CA CYS A 194 -3.62 18.80 -4.70
C CYS A 194 -3.41 19.09 -6.20
N PRO A 195 -2.42 19.91 -6.61
CA PRO A 195 -2.22 20.30 -8.01
C PRO A 195 -1.63 19.18 -8.89
N CYS A 196 -1.18 18.06 -8.30
CA CYS A 196 -0.59 16.97 -9.07
C CYS A 196 -1.64 16.26 -9.95
N GLU A 197 -1.22 15.70 -11.08
CA GLU A 197 -2.14 15.00 -11.97
C GLU A 197 -2.39 13.55 -11.54
N ARG A 198 -1.31 12.80 -11.28
CA ARG A 198 -1.35 11.34 -11.10
C ARG A 198 -1.33 10.88 -9.64
N GLY A 199 -0.97 11.77 -8.72
CA GLY A 199 -0.69 11.44 -7.33
C GLY A 199 0.73 11.86 -6.93
N CYS A 200 0.92 12.17 -5.65
CA CYS A 200 2.22 12.52 -5.07
C CYS A 200 2.22 12.27 -3.56
N VAL A 201 3.37 12.45 -2.91
CA VAL A 201 3.55 12.29 -1.45
C VAL A 201 2.70 13.24 -0.61
N ALA A 202 2.22 14.35 -1.18
CA ALA A 202 1.33 15.27 -0.48
C ALA A 202 -0.15 14.85 -0.53
N CYS A 203 -0.52 13.80 -1.26
CA CYS A 203 -1.90 13.34 -1.35
C CYS A 203 -2.06 11.82 -1.22
N VAL A 204 -1.72 11.04 -2.25
CA VAL A 204 -2.10 9.63 -2.36
C VAL A 204 -0.92 8.67 -2.29
N PHE A 205 0.33 9.13 -2.28
CA PHE A 205 1.48 8.25 -2.12
C PHE A 205 1.77 8.05 -0.63
N SER A 206 2.11 6.83 -0.24
CA SER A 206 2.55 6.49 1.10
C SER A 206 3.99 5.93 1.07
N PRO A 207 4.88 6.35 1.98
CA PRO A 207 6.21 5.76 2.11
C PRO A 207 6.17 4.33 2.66
N THR A 208 5.06 3.92 3.28
CA THR A 208 4.88 2.60 3.90
C THR A 208 4.03 1.65 3.04
N CYS A 209 3.80 2.00 1.77
CA CYS A 209 3.02 1.17 0.85
C CYS A 209 3.76 -0.14 0.51
N ASP A 210 3.22 -1.28 0.93
CA ASP A 210 3.73 -2.62 0.59
C ASP A 210 3.73 -2.88 -0.94
N CYS A 211 2.91 -2.15 -1.71
CA CYS A 211 2.82 -2.24 -3.17
C CYS A 211 3.67 -1.18 -3.89
N ASN A 212 4.62 -0.52 -3.22
CA ASN A 212 5.51 0.48 -3.82
C ASN A 212 4.75 1.62 -4.56
N ASN A 213 3.58 2.01 -4.04
CA ASN A 213 2.69 3.00 -4.67
C ASN A 213 2.23 2.62 -6.09
N GLU A 214 2.30 1.34 -6.46
CA GLU A 214 1.70 0.81 -7.69
C GLU A 214 0.19 0.61 -7.50
N GLY A 215 -0.57 0.77 -8.59
CA GLY A 215 -2.02 0.64 -8.55
C GLY A 215 -2.70 1.73 -7.73
N LEU A 216 -2.37 2.99 -7.99
CA LEU A 216 -3.03 4.17 -7.42
C LEU A 216 -3.80 4.93 -8.51
N ASP A 217 -4.96 5.48 -8.14
CA ASP A 217 -5.80 6.28 -9.02
C ASP A 217 -6.42 7.45 -8.25
N LYS A 218 -5.81 8.62 -8.42
CA LYS A 218 -6.25 9.87 -7.78
C LYS A 218 -7.70 10.25 -8.17
N LYS A 219 -8.06 10.08 -9.44
CA LYS A 219 -9.39 10.50 -9.94
C LYS A 219 -10.48 9.57 -9.41
N ALA A 220 -10.19 8.27 -9.35
CA ALA A 220 -11.09 7.30 -8.75
C ALA A 220 -11.24 7.55 -7.25
N ALA A 221 -10.17 7.91 -6.54
CA ALA A 221 -10.21 8.24 -5.11
C ALA A 221 -11.15 9.42 -4.80
N VAL A 222 -11.06 10.50 -5.59
CA VAL A 222 -11.98 11.65 -5.47
C VAL A 222 -13.42 11.20 -5.71
N CYS A 223 -13.68 10.45 -6.79
CA CYS A 223 -15.02 9.96 -7.10
C CYS A 223 -15.59 9.05 -6.01
N ILE A 224 -14.77 8.20 -5.37
CA ILE A 224 -15.19 7.36 -4.24
C ILE A 224 -15.60 8.26 -3.08
N LEU A 225 -14.77 9.23 -2.71
CA LEU A 225 -15.03 10.14 -1.60
C LEU A 225 -16.26 11.02 -1.83
N ASP A 226 -16.49 11.49 -3.05
CA ASP A 226 -17.71 12.23 -3.42
C ASP A 226 -18.97 11.40 -3.15
N GLN A 227 -18.98 10.14 -3.59
CA GLN A 227 -20.13 9.24 -3.38
C GLN A 227 -20.32 8.90 -1.90
N LEU A 228 -19.24 8.79 -1.12
CA LEU A 228 -19.35 8.55 0.33
C LEU A 228 -19.89 9.76 1.09
N LEU A 229 -19.62 10.98 0.62
CA LEU A 229 -19.86 12.22 1.39
C LEU A 229 -21.05 13.05 0.93
N PHE A 230 -21.32 13.17 -0.37
CA PHE A 230 -22.09 14.30 -0.92
C PHE A 230 -23.18 13.95 -1.95
N TRP A 231 -23.46 12.66 -2.19
CA TRP A 231 -24.23 12.26 -3.38
C TRP A 231 -25.29 11.19 -3.16
#